data_AF-A0A0K6ILL7-F1
#
_entry.id   AF-A0A0K6ILL7-F1
#
_cell.length_a   1.000
_cell.length_b   1.000
_cell.length_c   1.000
_cell.angle_alpha   90.00
_cell.angle_beta   90.00
_cell.angle_gamma   90.00
#
_symmetry.space_group_name_H-M   'P 1'
#
loop_
_entity.id
_entity.type
_entity.pdbx_description
1 polymer ?
#
loop_
_entity_poly.entity_id
_entity_poly.type
_entity_poly.pdbx_seq_one_letter_code
_entity_poly.pdbx_strand_id
1 'polypeptide(L)'
;MNTDIRIDKTSHLLAGTASVMAGMCFLFGMIVYITVFSFGSYGDIGKSIAPQLTLMSTYSALMYLWYFVIYIVFGVALMVFQIAIKPHLQTGWFASIALVFGYFWSGLTIASGMLANIGTHMVLELMEVNQELAISLWYTLQMLINGIGGGNELVGGIWLLLLGLSYKADLIIERWLRAVAIVFGGIGLFTAVPILTDLGEIFGIGSMVWFLVMGCYQLGRYRGGKAYV
;
A
#
# COMPACT_ATOMS: atom_id res chain seq x y z
N MET A 1 -9.40 -33.73 10.25
CA MET A 1 -10.74 -33.11 10.14
C MET A 1 -10.89 -31.83 10.98
N ASN A 2 -10.48 -31.80 12.25
CA ASN A 2 -10.61 -30.60 13.10
C ASN A 2 -9.51 -29.52 12.87
N THR A 3 -8.35 -29.92 12.34
CA THR A 3 -7.21 -29.03 12.06
C THR A 3 -7.42 -28.19 10.80
N ASP A 4 -7.90 -28.80 9.72
CA ASP A 4 -8.05 -28.12 8.42
C ASP A 4 -9.13 -27.02 8.48
N ILE A 5 -10.24 -27.28 9.19
CA ILE A 5 -11.31 -26.31 9.44
C ILE A 5 -10.80 -25.13 10.28
N ARG A 6 -9.91 -25.39 11.25
CA ARG A 6 -9.35 -24.36 12.12
C ARG A 6 -8.34 -23.48 11.38
N ILE A 7 -7.53 -24.07 10.50
CA ILE A 7 -6.59 -23.34 9.64
C ILE A 7 -7.36 -22.43 8.68
N ASP A 8 -8.40 -22.93 8.02
CA ASP A 8 -9.24 -22.18 7.09
C ASP A 8 -9.99 -21.00 7.74
N LYS A 9 -10.51 -21.19 8.97
CA LYS A 9 -11.12 -20.09 9.72
C LYS A 9 -10.12 -19.01 10.10
N THR A 10 -8.93 -19.42 10.52
CA THR A 10 -7.88 -18.49 10.95
C THR A 10 -7.36 -17.69 9.76
N SER A 11 -7.20 -18.33 8.59
CA SER A 11 -6.79 -17.65 7.37
C SER A 11 -7.83 -16.62 6.90
N HIS A 12 -9.12 -16.95 6.93
CA HIS A 12 -10.18 -15.99 6.60
C HIS A 12 -10.19 -14.77 7.55
N LEU A 13 -10.04 -14.99 8.86
CA LEU A 13 -9.99 -13.91 9.84
C LEU A 13 -8.79 -12.98 9.58
N LEU A 14 -7.59 -13.57 9.45
CA LEU A 14 -6.35 -12.81 9.27
C LEU A 14 -6.30 -12.09 7.92
N ALA A 15 -6.71 -12.75 6.83
CA ALA A 15 -6.79 -12.11 5.52
C ALA A 15 -7.80 -10.97 5.56
N GLY A 16 -8.94 -11.18 6.21
CA GLY A 16 -9.98 -10.17 6.38
C GLY A 16 -9.50 -8.92 7.14
N THR A 17 -8.97 -9.10 8.34
CA THR A 17 -8.50 -7.98 9.17
C THR A 17 -7.32 -7.24 8.54
N ALA A 18 -6.35 -7.97 8.00
CA ALA A 18 -5.19 -7.40 7.33
C ALA A 18 -5.58 -6.59 6.09
N SER A 19 -6.53 -7.10 5.29
CA SER A 19 -7.02 -6.41 4.09
C SER A 19 -7.80 -5.14 4.44
N VAL A 20 -8.67 -5.17 5.47
CA VAL A 20 -9.33 -3.94 5.97
C VAL A 20 -8.29 -2.94 6.46
N MET A 21 -7.32 -3.38 7.27
CA MET A 21 -6.25 -2.51 7.77
C MET A 21 -5.47 -1.85 6.64
N ALA A 22 -5.12 -2.60 5.60
CA ALA A 22 -4.45 -2.09 4.41
C ALA A 22 -5.30 -1.03 3.69
N GLY A 23 -6.60 -1.29 3.48
CA GLY A 23 -7.53 -0.32 2.89
C GLY A 23 -7.70 0.95 3.74
N MET A 24 -7.72 0.83 5.07
CA MET A 24 -7.78 1.97 5.99
C MET A 24 -6.48 2.80 5.97
N CYS A 25 -5.32 2.19 5.77
CA CYS A 25 -4.05 2.93 5.58
C CYS A 25 -4.12 3.82 4.33
N PHE A 26 -4.63 3.31 3.21
CA PHE A 26 -4.85 4.11 2.00
C PHE A 26 -5.82 5.27 2.26
N LEU A 27 -6.96 4.99 2.90
CA LEU A 27 -7.97 6.01 3.18
C LEU A 27 -7.40 7.13 4.06
N PHE A 28 -6.71 6.76 5.15
CA PHE A 28 -6.02 7.71 6.02
C PHE A 28 -4.98 8.52 5.24
N GLY A 29 -4.17 7.86 4.43
CA GLY A 29 -3.15 8.47 3.60
C GLY A 29 -3.71 9.55 2.68
N MET A 30 -4.76 9.20 1.93
CA MET A 30 -5.42 10.12 1.00
C MET A 30 -6.09 11.29 1.71
N ILE A 31 -6.79 11.06 2.83
CA ILE A 31 -7.43 12.13 3.59
C ILE A 31 -6.39 13.15 4.04
N VAL A 32 -5.30 12.71 4.68
CA VAL A 32 -4.24 13.61 5.15
C VAL A 32 -3.57 14.33 3.98
N TYR A 33 -3.28 13.62 2.89
CA TYR A 33 -2.62 14.22 1.73
C TYR A 33 -3.48 15.33 1.11
N ILE A 34 -4.75 15.03 0.81
CA ILE A 34 -5.67 15.97 0.17
C ILE A 34 -5.95 17.18 1.07
N THR A 35 -6.10 16.97 2.38
CA THR A 35 -6.53 18.03 3.31
C THR A 35 -5.39 18.84 3.92
N VAL A 36 -4.15 18.36 3.85
CA VAL A 36 -3.00 19.05 4.46
C VAL A 36 -1.86 19.19 3.46
N PHE A 37 -1.36 18.09 2.91
CA PHE A 37 -0.09 18.07 2.17
C PHE A 37 -0.18 18.65 0.75
N SER A 38 -1.36 18.56 0.14
CA SER A 38 -1.65 19.15 -1.18
C SER A 38 -1.47 20.67 -1.19
N PHE A 39 -1.80 21.36 -0.10
CA PHE A 39 -1.70 22.82 0.03
C PHE A 39 -0.26 23.33 -0.04
N GLY A 40 0.71 22.52 0.40
CA GLY A 40 2.13 22.81 0.25
C GLY A 40 2.75 22.22 -1.01
N SER A 41 1.98 21.48 -1.83
CA SER A 41 2.50 20.64 -2.92
C SER A 41 3.61 19.70 -2.45
N TYR A 42 3.45 19.13 -1.26
CA TYR A 42 4.48 18.31 -0.63
C TYR A 42 4.85 17.11 -1.50
N GLY A 43 6.14 16.98 -1.77
CA GLY A 43 6.72 15.89 -2.54
C GLY A 43 6.78 16.13 -4.05
N ASP A 44 6.19 17.22 -4.54
CA ASP A 44 6.32 17.65 -5.94
C ASP A 44 7.63 18.41 -6.13
N ILE A 45 8.62 17.72 -6.69
CA ILE A 45 9.96 18.26 -6.98
C ILE A 45 9.95 19.34 -8.07
N GLY A 46 8.85 19.49 -8.82
CA GLY A 46 8.66 20.54 -9.81
C GLY A 46 8.12 21.86 -9.23
N LYS A 47 7.80 21.90 -7.93
CA LYS A 47 7.23 23.08 -7.25
C LYS A 47 8.27 23.75 -6.35
N SER A 48 7.94 24.96 -5.90
CA SER A 48 8.78 25.69 -4.95
C SER A 48 8.97 24.87 -3.68
N ILE A 49 10.22 24.81 -3.20
CA ILE A 49 10.58 24.05 -2.01
C ILE A 49 10.21 24.77 -0.70
N ALA A 50 10.14 26.11 -0.70
CA ALA A 50 9.91 26.87 0.53
C ALA A 50 8.55 26.57 1.21
N PRO A 51 7.42 26.49 0.48
CA PRO A 51 6.14 26.04 1.06
C PRO A 51 6.19 24.61 1.58
N GLN A 52 6.94 23.73 0.91
CA GLN A 52 7.09 22.32 1.30
C GLN A 52 7.84 22.20 2.63
N LEU A 53 8.97 22.89 2.78
CA LEU A 53 9.74 22.91 4.03
C LEU A 53 8.96 23.53 5.19
N THR A 54 8.20 24.59 4.93
CA THR A 54 7.33 25.22 5.94
C THR A 54 6.24 24.25 6.39
N LEU A 55 5.65 23.50 5.47
CA LEU A 55 4.68 22.45 5.80
C LEU A 55 5.32 21.34 6.62
N MET A 56 6.53 20.90 6.25
CA MET A 56 7.27 19.87 6.98
C MET A 56 7.54 20.26 8.44
N SER A 57 7.99 21.50 8.70
CA SER A 57 8.23 21.96 10.07
C SER A 57 6.93 22.14 10.85
N THR A 58 5.89 22.67 10.21
CA THR A 58 4.59 22.94 10.83
C THR A 58 3.85 21.65 11.23
N TYR A 59 3.92 20.62 10.40
CA TYR A 59 3.16 19.36 10.56
C TYR A 59 4.05 18.14 10.79
N SER A 60 5.25 18.32 11.34
CA SER A 60 6.26 17.26 11.52
C SER A 60 5.72 15.99 12.20
N ALA A 61 4.97 16.14 13.29
CA ALA A 61 4.36 15.02 14.00
C ALA A 61 3.28 14.28 13.17
N LEU A 62 2.45 15.03 12.44
CA LEU A 62 1.45 14.44 11.56
C LEU A 62 2.11 13.71 10.38
N MET A 63 3.19 14.26 9.84
CA MET A 63 3.95 13.66 8.75
C MET A 63 4.66 12.38 9.18
N TYR A 64 5.25 12.35 10.37
CA TYR A 64 5.77 11.11 10.95
C TYR A 64 4.68 10.04 11.08
N LEU A 65 3.52 10.41 11.63
CA LEU A 65 2.39 9.49 11.76
C LEU A 65 1.88 9.03 10.38
N TRP A 66 1.83 9.93 9.42
CA TRP A 66 1.41 9.65 8.05
C TRP A 66 2.29 8.60 7.39
N TYR A 67 3.61 8.83 7.33
CA TYR A 67 4.56 7.88 6.79
C TYR A 67 4.56 6.56 7.56
N PHE A 68 4.47 6.59 8.90
CA PHE A 68 4.38 5.38 9.71
C PHE A 68 3.16 4.52 9.35
N VAL A 69 1.98 5.13 9.23
CA VAL A 69 0.75 4.38 8.93
C VAL A 69 0.73 3.89 7.48
N ILE A 70 0.95 4.78 6.51
CA ILE A 70 0.76 4.42 5.10
C ILE A 70 1.84 3.48 4.56
N TYR A 71 3.02 3.44 5.19
CA TYR A 71 4.10 2.56 4.76
C TYR A 71 4.35 1.40 5.72
N ILE A 72 4.57 1.67 7.02
CA ILE A 72 5.00 0.60 7.93
C ILE A 72 3.81 -0.26 8.34
N VAL A 73 2.72 0.35 8.80
CA VAL A 73 1.50 -0.40 9.17
C VAL A 73 0.91 -1.09 7.94
N PHE A 74 0.81 -0.39 6.81
CA PHE A 74 0.38 -0.99 5.54
C PHE A 74 1.26 -2.17 5.12
N GLY A 75 2.58 -2.02 5.14
CA GLY A 75 3.51 -3.08 4.74
C GLY A 75 3.38 -4.32 5.62
N VAL A 76 3.23 -4.16 6.93
CA VAL A 76 2.96 -5.28 7.86
C VAL A 76 1.59 -5.91 7.59
N ALA A 77 0.55 -5.10 7.35
CA ALA A 77 -0.78 -5.59 6.97
C ALA A 77 -0.70 -6.44 5.71
N LEU A 78 0.00 -5.95 4.68
CA LEU A 78 0.16 -6.63 3.40
C LEU A 78 0.90 -7.96 3.56
N MET A 79 1.92 -8.03 4.42
CA MET A 79 2.64 -9.26 4.74
C MET A 79 1.71 -10.31 5.35
N VAL A 80 0.95 -9.92 6.38
CA VAL A 80 -0.04 -10.80 7.03
C VAL A 80 -1.09 -11.26 6.01
N PHE A 81 -1.54 -10.35 5.15
CA PHE A 81 -2.46 -10.68 4.07
C PHE A 81 -1.89 -11.75 3.13
N GLN A 82 -0.63 -11.66 2.70
CA GLN A 82 -0.02 -12.68 1.82
C GLN A 82 -0.01 -14.08 2.46
N ILE A 83 0.34 -14.16 3.75
CA ILE A 83 0.36 -15.43 4.48
C ILE A 83 -1.05 -16.02 4.55
N ALA A 84 -2.02 -15.18 4.89
CA ALA A 84 -3.38 -15.60 5.15
C ALA A 84 -4.19 -15.87 3.86
N ILE A 85 -3.89 -15.19 2.75
CA ILE A 85 -4.63 -15.38 1.50
C ILE A 85 -4.19 -16.63 0.74
N LYS A 86 -2.94 -17.07 0.92
CA LYS A 86 -2.32 -18.18 0.19
C LYS A 86 -3.19 -19.46 0.11
N PRO A 87 -3.82 -19.94 1.19
CA PRO A 87 -4.66 -21.15 1.12
C PRO A 87 -5.90 -21.01 0.21
N HIS A 88 -6.33 -19.77 -0.06
CA HIS A 88 -7.52 -19.47 -0.84
C HIS A 88 -7.22 -19.24 -2.34
N LEU A 89 -5.96 -19.27 -2.76
CA LEU A 89 -5.55 -19.12 -4.15
C LEU A 89 -5.56 -20.46 -4.90
N GLN A 90 -5.82 -20.43 -6.22
CA GLN A 90 -5.59 -21.58 -7.09
C GLN A 90 -4.09 -21.88 -7.16
N THR A 91 -3.71 -23.14 -6.98
CA THR A 91 -2.32 -23.56 -7.11
C THR A 91 -1.84 -23.35 -8.55
N GLY A 92 -0.66 -22.73 -8.71
CA GLY A 92 -0.09 -22.45 -10.02
C GLY A 92 0.99 -21.38 -9.97
N TRP A 93 1.68 -21.19 -11.10
CA TRP A 93 2.73 -20.19 -11.27
C TRP A 93 2.28 -18.77 -10.95
N PHE A 94 1.09 -18.35 -11.40
CA PHE A 94 0.54 -17.03 -11.08
C PHE A 94 0.41 -16.80 -9.57
N ALA A 95 -0.07 -17.78 -8.81
CA ALA A 95 -0.24 -17.64 -7.36
C ALA A 95 1.11 -17.55 -6.65
N SER A 96 2.07 -18.38 -7.05
CA SER A 96 3.42 -18.36 -6.50
C SER A 96 4.10 -17.01 -6.74
N ILE A 97 4.04 -16.50 -7.97
CA ILE A 97 4.67 -15.22 -8.34
C ILE A 97 3.93 -14.06 -7.64
N ALA A 98 2.59 -14.07 -7.59
CA ALA A 98 1.81 -13.08 -6.86
C ALA A 98 2.28 -12.98 -5.41
N LEU A 99 2.38 -14.10 -4.68
CA LEU A 99 2.82 -14.08 -3.29
C LEU A 99 4.23 -13.50 -3.12
N VAL A 100 5.18 -13.85 -4.01
CA VAL A 100 6.54 -13.29 -4.01
C VAL A 100 6.50 -11.76 -4.17
N PHE A 101 5.75 -11.26 -5.17
CA PHE A 101 5.60 -9.82 -5.37
C PHE A 101 4.88 -9.14 -4.21
N GLY A 102 3.93 -9.80 -3.54
CA GLY A 102 3.26 -9.26 -2.37
C GLY A 102 4.18 -9.11 -1.16
N TYR A 103 5.05 -10.09 -0.89
CA TYR A 103 6.08 -9.97 0.14
C TYR A 103 7.14 -8.94 -0.22
N PHE A 104 7.53 -8.88 -1.49
CA PHE A 104 8.50 -7.91 -1.97
C PHE A 104 7.96 -6.48 -1.83
N TRP A 105 6.71 -6.24 -2.24
CA TRP A 105 6.05 -4.94 -2.09
C TRP A 105 5.93 -4.53 -0.63
N SER A 106 5.56 -5.45 0.27
CA SER A 106 5.54 -5.22 1.71
C SER A 106 6.91 -4.74 2.23
N GLY A 107 7.99 -5.41 1.84
CA GLY A 107 9.36 -5.04 2.23
C GLY A 107 9.77 -3.65 1.71
N LEU A 108 9.55 -3.37 0.42
CA LEU A 108 9.83 -2.06 -0.20
C LEU A 108 9.06 -0.94 0.49
N THR A 109 7.79 -1.20 0.82
CA THR A 109 6.93 -0.25 1.51
C THR A 109 7.49 0.07 2.89
N ILE A 110 7.80 -0.93 3.71
CA ILE A 110 8.36 -0.72 5.06
C ILE A 110 9.67 0.07 4.97
N ALA A 111 10.56 -0.31 4.05
CA ALA A 111 11.83 0.39 3.82
C ALA A 111 11.61 1.87 3.45
N SER A 112 10.65 2.15 2.56
CA SER A 112 10.29 3.52 2.17
C SER A 112 9.78 4.34 3.35
N GLY A 113 8.94 3.76 4.22
CA GLY A 113 8.45 4.42 5.42
C GLY A 113 9.54 4.72 6.45
N MET A 114 10.48 3.79 6.65
CA MET A 114 11.63 3.99 7.54
C MET A 114 12.54 5.12 7.02
N LEU A 115 12.84 5.12 5.72
CA LEU A 115 13.60 6.19 5.08
C LEU A 115 12.89 7.53 5.21
N ALA A 116 11.60 7.59 4.94
CA ALA A 116 10.82 8.81 5.03
C ALA A 116 10.78 9.38 6.44
N ASN A 117 10.53 8.57 7.47
CA ASN A 117 10.48 9.03 8.86
C ASN A 117 11.85 9.54 9.34
N ILE A 118 12.90 8.77 9.13
CA ILE A 118 14.25 9.12 9.60
C ILE A 118 14.80 10.29 8.77
N GLY A 119 14.73 10.20 7.45
CA GLY A 119 15.25 11.21 6.54
C GLY A 119 14.55 12.56 6.70
N THR A 120 13.23 12.57 6.91
CA THR A 120 12.48 13.81 7.14
C THR A 120 12.92 14.50 8.43
N HIS A 121 13.16 13.74 9.51
CA HIS A 121 13.71 14.29 10.75
C HIS A 121 15.08 14.93 10.51
N MET A 122 15.97 14.23 9.80
CA MET A 122 17.31 14.74 9.48
C MET A 122 17.25 16.02 8.63
N VAL A 123 16.31 16.12 7.68
CA VAL A 123 16.09 17.35 6.90
C VAL A 123 15.71 18.50 7.83
N LEU A 124 14.77 18.29 8.76
CA LEU A 124 14.31 19.32 9.69
C LEU A 124 15.44 19.82 10.62
N GLU A 125 16.26 18.92 11.17
CA GLU A 125 17.41 19.29 12.00
C GLU A 125 18.43 20.12 11.21
N LEU A 126 18.67 19.77 9.94
CA LEU A 126 19.60 20.53 9.09
C LEU A 126 19.06 21.90 8.71
N MET A 127 17.74 22.13 8.68
CA MET A 127 17.20 23.45 8.32
C MET A 127 17.67 24.56 9.27
N GLU A 128 17.88 24.25 10.55
CA GLU A 128 18.34 25.22 11.55
C GLU A 128 19.85 25.50 11.46
N VAL A 129 20.61 24.58 10.87
CA VAL A 129 22.09 24.62 10.85
C VAL A 129 22.63 25.03 9.48
N ASN A 130 22.12 24.43 8.40
CA ASN A 130 22.53 24.67 7.03
C ASN A 130 21.38 24.37 6.06
N GLN A 131 20.66 25.42 5.68
CA GLN A 131 19.48 25.34 4.82
C GLN A 131 19.79 24.78 3.42
N GLU A 132 20.94 25.10 2.83
CA GLU A 132 21.33 24.60 1.51
C GLU A 132 21.53 23.08 1.54
N LEU A 133 22.21 22.58 2.57
CA LEU A 133 22.40 21.14 2.77
C LEU A 133 21.08 20.43 3.06
N ALA A 134 20.18 21.04 3.85
CA ALA A 134 18.85 20.49 4.14
C ALA A 134 18.01 20.32 2.85
N ILE A 135 18.04 21.32 1.97
CA ILE A 135 17.39 21.28 0.66
C ILE A 135 17.95 20.13 -0.20
N SER A 136 19.28 20.00 -0.26
CA SER A 136 19.94 18.92 -1.00
C SER A 136 19.53 17.55 -0.46
N LEU A 137 19.55 17.38 0.86
CA LEU A 137 19.13 16.13 1.51
C LEU A 137 17.66 15.82 1.23
N TRP A 138 16.79 16.82 1.21
CA TRP A 138 15.37 16.64 0.87
C TRP A 138 15.20 16.07 -0.54
N TYR A 139 15.88 16.62 -1.56
CA TYR A 139 15.82 16.06 -2.92
C TYR A 139 16.38 14.63 -2.99
N THR A 140 17.49 14.35 -2.28
CA THR A 140 18.03 12.99 -2.19
C THR A 140 17.02 12.03 -1.56
N LEU A 141 16.34 12.46 -0.49
CA LEU A 141 15.31 11.68 0.18
C LEU A 141 14.12 11.39 -0.75
N GLN A 142 13.61 12.41 -1.46
CA GLN A 142 12.53 12.24 -2.43
C GLN A 142 12.92 11.27 -3.54
N MET A 143 14.15 11.35 -4.05
CA MET A 143 14.66 10.40 -5.05
C MET A 143 14.68 8.97 -4.52
N LEU A 144 15.16 8.75 -3.29
CA LEU A 144 15.22 7.42 -2.68
C LEU A 144 13.82 6.84 -2.43
N ILE A 145 12.90 7.61 -1.83
CA ILE A 145 11.52 7.17 -1.56
C ILE A 145 10.82 6.82 -2.88
N ASN A 146 10.93 7.70 -3.89
CA ASN A 146 10.27 7.48 -5.17
C ASN A 146 10.88 6.31 -5.94
N GLY A 147 12.20 6.13 -5.88
CA GLY A 147 12.91 5.05 -6.58
C GLY A 147 12.69 3.66 -5.99
N ILE A 148 12.48 3.54 -4.69
CA ILE A 148 12.26 2.24 -4.02
C ILE A 148 10.84 1.72 -4.25
N GLY A 149 9.84 2.60 -4.34
CA GLY A 149 8.46 2.20 -4.56
C GLY A 149 7.40 3.26 -4.32
N GLY A 150 7.77 4.51 -3.99
CA GLY A 150 6.81 5.61 -3.87
C GLY A 150 6.50 6.34 -5.18
N GLY A 151 7.30 6.15 -6.23
CA GLY A 151 7.20 6.93 -7.47
C GLY A 151 6.44 6.25 -8.61
N ASN A 152 6.12 4.96 -8.46
CA ASN A 152 5.26 4.22 -9.37
C ASN A 152 4.66 3.01 -8.63
N GLU A 153 3.69 2.37 -9.26
CA GLU A 153 2.90 1.28 -8.70
C GLU A 153 3.23 -0.06 -9.36
N LEU A 154 4.40 -0.21 -9.97
CA LEU A 154 4.74 -1.39 -10.78
C LEU A 154 4.68 -2.68 -9.96
N VAL A 155 5.29 -2.70 -8.78
CA VAL A 155 5.38 -3.90 -7.93
C VAL A 155 3.99 -4.28 -7.41
N GLY A 156 3.22 -3.30 -6.92
CA GLY A 156 1.84 -3.50 -6.49
C GLY A 156 0.91 -3.90 -7.63
N GLY A 157 1.13 -3.35 -8.82
CA GLY A 157 0.39 -3.66 -10.05
C GLY A 157 0.60 -5.11 -10.49
N ILE A 158 1.85 -5.58 -10.54
CA ILE A 158 2.18 -6.98 -10.82
C ILE A 158 1.53 -7.89 -9.78
N TRP A 159 1.68 -7.57 -8.49
CA TRP A 159 1.08 -8.34 -7.41
C TRP A 159 -0.44 -8.48 -7.59
N LEU A 160 -1.15 -7.36 -7.75
CA LEU A 160 -2.60 -7.32 -7.78
C LEU A 160 -3.15 -8.03 -9.03
N LEU A 161 -2.52 -7.82 -10.19
CA LEU A 161 -2.88 -8.48 -11.45
C LEU A 161 -2.77 -10.01 -11.32
N LEU A 162 -1.62 -10.50 -10.85
CA LEU A 162 -1.35 -11.93 -10.72
C LEU A 162 -2.22 -12.57 -9.63
N LEU A 163 -2.49 -11.83 -8.55
CA LEU A 163 -3.41 -12.27 -7.50
C LEU A 163 -4.82 -12.46 -8.06
N GLY A 164 -5.31 -11.51 -8.86
CA GLY A 164 -6.60 -11.61 -9.54
C GLY A 164 -6.67 -12.82 -10.48
N LEU A 165 -5.61 -13.08 -11.26
CA LEU A 165 -5.52 -14.25 -12.14
C LEU A 165 -5.48 -15.59 -11.37
N SER A 166 -5.08 -15.56 -10.11
CA SER A 166 -4.94 -16.75 -9.25
C SER A 166 -6.18 -17.06 -8.41
N TYR A 167 -7.22 -16.21 -8.49
CA TYR A 167 -8.39 -16.32 -7.63
C TYR A 167 -9.51 -17.12 -8.28
N LYS A 168 -10.10 -18.07 -7.53
CA LYS A 168 -11.36 -18.73 -7.94
C LYS A 168 -12.50 -17.73 -7.86
N ALA A 169 -13.36 -17.73 -8.87
CA ALA A 169 -14.41 -16.72 -9.03
C ALA A 169 -15.77 -17.38 -9.29
N ASP A 170 -16.21 -18.18 -8.33
CA ASP A 170 -17.43 -18.96 -8.41
C ASP A 170 -18.64 -18.09 -8.03
N LEU A 171 -18.46 -17.18 -7.06
CA LEU A 171 -19.47 -16.21 -6.64
C LEU A 171 -19.35 -14.87 -7.39
N ILE A 172 -20.45 -14.12 -7.48
CA ILE A 172 -20.49 -12.79 -8.14
C ILE A 172 -19.46 -11.84 -7.52
N ILE A 173 -19.38 -11.78 -6.18
CA ILE A 173 -18.41 -10.92 -5.48
C ILE A 173 -16.96 -11.30 -5.78
N GLU A 174 -16.68 -12.58 -5.96
CA GLU A 174 -15.33 -13.07 -6.29
C GLU A 174 -14.96 -12.71 -7.73
N ARG A 175 -15.93 -12.76 -8.66
CA ARG A 175 -15.74 -12.28 -10.05
C ARG A 175 -15.45 -10.78 -10.09
N TRP A 176 -16.17 -10.00 -9.28
CA TRP A 176 -15.91 -8.56 -9.17
C TRP A 176 -14.53 -8.28 -8.57
N LEU A 177 -14.16 -8.93 -7.46
CA LEU A 177 -12.85 -8.79 -6.82
C LEU A 177 -11.71 -9.16 -7.79
N ARG A 178 -11.88 -10.23 -8.55
CA ARG A 178 -10.94 -10.64 -9.59
C ARG A 178 -10.84 -9.61 -10.72
N ALA A 179 -11.97 -9.12 -11.23
CA ALA A 179 -11.97 -8.15 -12.32
C ALA A 179 -11.29 -6.84 -11.91
N VAL A 180 -11.63 -6.32 -10.72
CA VAL A 180 -11.00 -5.11 -10.16
C VAL A 180 -9.51 -5.32 -9.95
N ALA A 181 -9.09 -6.47 -9.40
CA ALA A 181 -7.66 -6.77 -9.25
C ALA A 181 -6.91 -6.76 -10.60
N ILE A 182 -7.49 -7.35 -11.64
CA ILE A 182 -6.88 -7.37 -12.97
C ILE A 182 -6.81 -5.98 -13.58
N VAL A 183 -7.89 -5.20 -13.51
CA VAL A 183 -7.96 -3.85 -14.09
C VAL A 183 -6.96 -2.92 -13.40
N PHE A 184 -7.01 -2.82 -12.07
CA PHE A 184 -6.11 -1.91 -11.35
C PHE A 184 -4.68 -2.45 -11.29
N GLY A 185 -4.49 -3.76 -11.25
CA GLY A 185 -3.16 -4.36 -11.44
C GLY A 185 -2.53 -3.95 -12.77
N GLY A 186 -3.30 -3.99 -13.86
CA GLY A 186 -2.87 -3.50 -15.17
C GLY A 186 -2.57 -1.99 -15.20
N ILE A 187 -3.39 -1.17 -14.54
CA ILE A 187 -3.14 0.28 -14.37
C ILE A 187 -1.80 0.50 -13.66
N GLY A 188 -1.52 -0.27 -12.60
CA GLY A 188 -0.24 -0.21 -11.88
C GLY A 188 0.96 -0.51 -12.79
N LEU A 189 0.84 -1.43 -13.74
CA LEU A 189 1.92 -1.70 -14.70
C LEU A 189 2.22 -0.48 -15.59
N PHE A 190 1.19 0.25 -16.01
CA PHE A 190 1.36 1.41 -16.88
C PHE A 190 2.11 2.56 -16.21
N THR A 191 2.08 2.65 -14.87
CA THR A 191 2.83 3.66 -14.12
C THR A 191 4.36 3.55 -14.26
N ALA A 192 4.87 2.41 -14.76
CA ALA A 192 6.30 2.27 -15.09
C ALA A 192 6.73 3.13 -16.29
N VAL A 193 5.79 3.60 -17.10
CA VAL A 193 6.05 4.56 -18.17
C VAL A 193 6.05 5.97 -17.59
N PRO A 194 7.13 6.77 -17.71
CA PRO A 194 7.25 8.07 -17.03
C PRO A 194 6.11 9.07 -17.30
N ILE A 195 5.49 9.03 -18.48
CA ILE A 195 4.36 9.93 -18.81
C ILE A 195 3.02 9.46 -18.21
N LEU A 196 2.97 8.27 -17.61
CA LEU A 196 1.78 7.64 -17.07
C LEU A 196 1.87 7.43 -15.54
N THR A 197 2.85 8.06 -14.87
CA THR A 197 3.03 7.94 -13.42
C THR A 197 1.80 8.41 -12.63
N ASP A 198 1.07 9.40 -13.15
CA ASP A 198 -0.14 9.95 -12.53
C ASP A 198 -1.27 8.91 -12.43
N LEU A 199 -1.22 7.81 -13.21
CA LEU A 199 -2.12 6.68 -13.03
C LEU A 199 -1.95 6.00 -11.66
N GLY A 200 -0.87 6.30 -10.92
CA GLY A 200 -0.66 5.83 -9.56
C GLY A 200 -1.79 6.23 -8.60
N GLU A 201 -2.38 7.42 -8.77
CA GLU A 201 -3.54 7.84 -7.96
C GLU A 201 -4.75 6.93 -8.20
N ILE A 202 -4.98 6.56 -9.46
CA ILE A 202 -6.07 5.67 -9.87
C ILE A 202 -5.83 4.26 -9.33
N PHE A 203 -4.58 3.77 -9.39
CA PHE A 203 -4.19 2.51 -8.76
C PHE A 203 -4.43 2.53 -7.25
N GLY A 204 -4.05 3.62 -6.56
CA GLY A 204 -4.22 3.77 -5.12
C GLY A 204 -5.69 3.71 -4.69
N ILE A 205 -6.56 4.45 -5.38
CA ILE A 205 -8.02 4.44 -5.12
C ILE A 205 -8.60 3.05 -5.40
N GLY A 206 -8.25 2.44 -6.54
CA GLY A 206 -8.71 1.10 -6.89
C GLY A 206 -8.28 0.05 -5.89
N SER A 207 -7.01 0.08 -5.48
CA SER A 207 -6.44 -0.81 -4.47
C SER A 207 -7.11 -0.62 -3.12
N MET A 208 -7.35 0.62 -2.68
CA MET A 208 -8.08 0.91 -1.44
C MET A 208 -9.45 0.23 -1.43
N VAL A 209 -10.26 0.47 -2.47
CA VAL A 209 -11.60 -0.11 -2.57
C VAL A 209 -11.51 -1.63 -2.61
N TRP A 210 -10.57 -2.17 -3.39
CA TRP A 210 -10.34 -3.61 -3.48
C TRP A 210 -10.00 -4.23 -2.12
N PHE A 211 -9.07 -3.66 -1.37
CA PHE A 211 -8.69 -4.11 -0.03
C PHE A 211 -9.88 -4.07 0.95
N LEU A 212 -10.66 -2.99 0.95
CA LEU A 212 -11.83 -2.89 1.84
C LEU A 212 -12.89 -3.96 1.52
N VAL A 213 -13.20 -4.17 0.24
CA VAL A 213 -14.19 -5.18 -0.18
C VAL A 213 -13.66 -6.59 0.09
N MET A 214 -12.39 -6.85 -0.22
CA MET A 214 -11.74 -8.13 0.04
C MET A 214 -11.72 -8.47 1.54
N GLY A 215 -11.41 -7.47 2.37
CA GLY A 215 -11.45 -7.59 3.82
C GLY A 215 -12.84 -7.95 4.34
N CYS A 216 -13.87 -7.19 3.93
CA CYS A 216 -15.26 -7.46 4.27
C CYS A 216 -15.71 -8.85 3.81
N TYR A 217 -15.34 -9.27 2.60
CA TYR A 217 -15.65 -10.59 2.07
C TYR A 217 -15.05 -11.70 2.94
N GLN A 218 -13.75 -11.64 3.25
CA GLN A 218 -13.09 -12.67 4.06
C GLN A 218 -13.62 -12.73 5.51
N LEU A 219 -13.92 -11.58 6.11
CA LEU A 219 -14.58 -11.53 7.42
C LEU A 219 -16.00 -12.11 7.39
N GLY A 220 -16.72 -11.92 6.28
CA GLY A 220 -18.00 -12.57 6.01
C GLY A 220 -17.87 -14.09 5.96
N ARG A 221 -16.86 -14.62 5.25
CA ARG A 221 -16.57 -16.07 5.19
C ARG A 221 -16.24 -16.65 6.56
N TYR A 222 -15.42 -15.94 7.35
CA TYR A 222 -15.12 -16.32 8.74
C TYR A 222 -16.40 -16.42 9.61
N ARG A 223 -17.30 -15.44 9.49
CA ARG A 223 -18.58 -15.41 10.24
C ARG A 223 -19.56 -16.48 9.77
N GLY A 224 -19.69 -16.71 8.47
CA GLY A 224 -20.57 -17.74 7.91
C GLY A 224 -20.18 -19.16 8.34
N GLY A 225 -18.89 -19.40 8.59
CA GLY A 225 -18.41 -20.64 9.20
C GLY A 225 -18.79 -20.84 10.67
N LYS A 226 -19.44 -19.87 11.35
CA LYS A 226 -19.99 -20.04 12.71
C LYS A 226 -21.37 -20.70 12.74
N ALA A 227 -22.07 -20.81 11.61
CA ALA A 227 -23.44 -21.35 11.58
C ALA A 227 -23.52 -22.89 11.66
N TYR A 228 -22.38 -23.59 11.67
CA TYR A 228 -22.31 -25.07 11.65
C TYR A 228 -21.35 -25.64 12.72
N VAL A 229 -21.25 -24.99 13.89
CA VAL A 229 -20.58 -25.56 15.07
C VAL A 229 -21.55 -25.59 16.23
#